data_AF-A0A670XPT9-F1
#
_entry.id   AF-A0A670XPT9-F1
#
_cell.length_a   1.000
_cell.length_b   1.000
_cell.length_c   1.000
_cell.angle_alpha   90.00
_cell.angle_beta   90.00
_cell.angle_gamma   90.00
#
_symmetry.space_group_name_H-M   'P 1'
#
loop_
_entity.id
_entity.type
_entity.pdbx_description
1 polymer ?
#
loop_
_entity_poly.entity_id
_entity_poly.type
_entity_poly.pdbx_seq_one_letter_code
_entity_poly.pdbx_strand_id
1 'polypeptide(L)'
;MELKVWVDGVQRIVCGVTEITTCQEVVIALAQAIGRTGRYTLIEKWRDTERHLSPHENPIISLNKWGQHAGDVQLVLRRTGPSLSERPTSDSVARIPERTLYRQSLPPLAKLRPSNDKSIKRREPKRKSLTFTGGAKGLMDIFGKSKESEFKQKVLHCKTTADELKKLVRLQAEKLQSGEKRLDSDEAEIRYWEQKFSFSLEDDILKLEQKLKRNEVEIEEEEVWENELQIEQENEKQLKEQLMETRQGVADCESQLRDYLAQIRHMESGLEAEKLQREVQEAQVNEEEVREKIEKLRGELELHGQQSLRLENGLKAVERSLGQATKRLQEREQELEQLTKELRQVNLQQFIQQTGTKVTVLPAEPVELETSHPELEKEPAFQTSSLKRPSSSRQLPSNLRILQNPLSSGFNPEGIYV
;
A
#
# COMPACT_ATOMS: atom_id res chain seq x y z
N MET A 1 28.83 17.80 -23.86
CA MET A 1 27.90 17.09 -24.77
C MET A 1 26.55 16.96 -24.08
N GLU A 2 25.50 16.56 -24.81
CA GLU A 2 24.18 16.26 -24.26
C GLU A 2 23.94 14.74 -24.28
N LEU A 3 23.46 14.19 -23.17
CA LEU A 3 23.22 12.76 -23.03
C LEU A 3 21.73 12.50 -22.78
N LYS A 4 21.09 11.74 -23.66
CA LYS A 4 19.67 11.37 -23.54
C LYS A 4 19.52 10.11 -22.70
N VAL A 5 18.82 10.19 -21.57
CA VAL A 5 18.63 9.08 -20.64
C VAL A 5 17.14 8.96 -20.28
N TRP A 6 16.59 7.75 -20.39
CA TRP A 6 15.23 7.42 -19.97
C TRP A 6 15.18 7.16 -18.47
N VAL A 7 14.30 7.85 -17.77
CA VAL A 7 14.06 7.70 -16.32
C VAL A 7 12.55 7.55 -16.12
N ASP A 8 12.12 6.44 -15.50
CA ASP A 8 10.70 6.14 -15.22
C ASP A 8 9.74 6.32 -16.42
N GLY A 9 10.22 5.99 -17.63
CA GLY A 9 9.46 6.11 -18.89
C GLY A 9 9.51 7.48 -19.57
N VAL A 10 10.20 8.47 -19.00
CA VAL A 10 10.38 9.82 -19.58
C VAL A 10 11.84 10.01 -20.02
N GLN A 11 12.07 10.54 -21.22
CA GLN A 11 13.40 10.90 -21.68
C GLN A 11 13.83 12.25 -21.08
N ARG A 12 14.91 12.25 -20.30
CA ARG A 12 15.59 13.43 -19.77
C ARG A 12 16.91 13.66 -20.50
N ILE A 13 17.38 14.91 -20.54
CA ILE A 13 18.65 15.29 -21.17
C ILE A 13 19.60 15.78 -20.09
N VAL A 14 20.75 15.11 -19.94
CA VAL A 14 21.84 15.55 -19.07
C VAL A 14 22.78 16.42 -19.90
N CYS A 15 22.84 17.71 -19.59
CA CYS A 15 23.79 18.65 -20.18
C CYS A 15 25.13 18.62 -19.43
N GLY A 16 26.21 19.07 -20.09
CA GLY A 16 27.54 19.17 -19.47
C GLY A 16 28.36 17.87 -19.41
N VAL A 17 27.84 16.73 -19.90
CA VAL A 17 28.58 15.45 -19.88
C VAL A 17 29.79 15.50 -20.82
N THR A 18 30.93 14.97 -20.37
CA THR A 18 32.21 14.90 -21.10
C THR A 18 32.71 13.46 -21.18
N GLU A 19 33.71 13.18 -22.02
CA GLU A 19 34.27 11.83 -22.21
C GLU A 19 34.86 11.23 -20.93
N ILE A 20 35.36 12.08 -20.02
CA ILE A 20 35.88 11.68 -18.70
C ILE A 20 34.79 11.49 -17.63
N THR A 21 33.57 11.98 -17.86
CA THR A 21 32.47 11.87 -16.89
C THR A 21 32.08 10.40 -16.71
N THR A 22 31.96 9.94 -15.47
CA THR A 22 31.66 8.53 -15.16
C THR A 22 30.16 8.24 -15.15
N CYS A 23 29.77 6.97 -15.32
CA CYS A 23 28.39 6.56 -15.15
C CYS A 23 27.90 6.85 -13.73
N GLN A 24 28.77 6.72 -12.72
CA GLN A 24 28.47 7.11 -11.34
C GLN A 24 28.05 8.59 -11.22
N GLU A 25 28.79 9.52 -11.82
CA GLU A 25 28.47 10.96 -11.80
C GLU A 25 27.13 11.26 -12.48
N VAL A 26 26.89 10.69 -13.66
CA VAL A 26 25.62 10.86 -14.39
C VAL A 26 24.44 10.27 -13.60
N VAL A 27 24.63 9.10 -12.99
CA VAL A 27 23.64 8.45 -12.13
C VAL A 27 23.32 9.32 -10.90
N ILE A 28 24.33 9.88 -10.24
CA ILE A 28 24.15 10.76 -9.07
C ILE A 28 23.43 12.05 -9.47
N ALA A 29 23.83 12.69 -10.56
CA ALA A 29 23.20 13.92 -11.05
C ALA A 29 21.72 13.68 -11.40
N LEU A 30 21.40 12.60 -12.10
CA LEU A 30 20.01 12.22 -12.38
C LEU A 30 19.22 11.91 -11.10
N ALA A 31 19.79 11.14 -10.15
CA ALA A 31 19.14 10.80 -8.89
C ALA A 31 18.85 12.03 -8.01
N GLN A 32 19.77 13.00 -7.98
CA GLN A 32 19.57 14.30 -7.32
C GLN A 32 18.47 15.11 -8.02
N ALA A 33 18.49 15.18 -9.35
CA ALA A 33 17.52 15.97 -10.12
C ALA A 33 16.09 15.41 -10.07
N ILE A 34 15.90 14.10 -9.88
CA ILE A 34 14.59 13.49 -9.61
C ILE A 34 14.19 13.51 -8.12
N GLY A 35 15.05 14.02 -7.23
CA GLY A 35 14.80 14.07 -5.78
C GLY A 35 14.72 12.69 -5.08
N ARG A 36 15.20 11.61 -5.72
CA ARG A 36 15.11 10.24 -5.20
C ARG A 36 16.50 9.67 -4.93
N THR A 37 16.84 9.48 -3.66
CA THR A 37 18.11 8.86 -3.24
C THR A 37 17.98 7.33 -3.21
N GLY A 38 18.92 6.62 -3.83
CA GLY A 38 18.90 5.16 -3.90
C GLY A 38 20.07 4.58 -4.70
N ARG A 39 20.13 3.25 -4.81
CA ARG A 39 21.10 2.57 -5.68
C ARG A 39 20.53 2.48 -7.10
N TYR A 40 21.19 3.13 -8.04
CA TYR A 40 20.83 3.18 -9.45
C TYR A 40 21.97 2.63 -10.31
N THR A 41 21.63 2.09 -11.47
CA THR A 41 22.56 1.62 -12.51
C THR A 41 22.11 2.19 -13.86
N LEU A 42 23.07 2.50 -14.72
CA LEU A 42 22.82 2.97 -16.07
C LEU A 42 22.86 1.77 -17.01
N ILE A 43 21.87 1.63 -17.89
CA ILE A 43 21.72 0.48 -18.79
C ILE A 43 21.72 0.97 -20.23
N GLU A 44 22.53 0.33 -21.08
CA GLU A 44 22.48 0.46 -22.54
C GLU A 44 21.47 -0.54 -23.08
N LYS A 45 20.38 -0.04 -23.66
CA LYS A 45 19.37 -0.86 -24.34
C LYS A 45 19.46 -0.66 -25.84
N TRP A 46 19.73 -1.73 -26.57
CA TRP A 46 19.70 -1.77 -28.03
C TRP A 46 18.83 -2.94 -28.49
N ARG A 47 17.68 -2.65 -29.10
CA ARG A 47 16.64 -3.63 -29.44
C ARG A 47 16.27 -4.47 -28.20
N ASP A 48 16.45 -5.79 -28.27
CA ASP A 48 16.16 -6.75 -27.20
C ASP A 48 17.37 -7.02 -26.28
N THR A 49 18.51 -6.35 -26.51
CA THR A 49 19.73 -6.49 -25.70
C THR A 49 19.81 -5.38 -24.67
N GLU A 50 19.84 -5.73 -23.38
CA GLU A 50 20.09 -4.82 -22.26
C GLU A 50 21.46 -5.11 -21.63
N ARG A 51 22.35 -4.12 -21.60
CA ARG A 51 23.68 -4.21 -20.97
C ARG A 51 23.78 -3.23 -19.80
N HIS A 52 24.11 -3.75 -18.62
CA HIS A 52 24.40 -2.91 -17.45
C HIS A 52 25.79 -2.29 -17.56
N LEU A 53 25.89 -0.97 -17.33
CA LEU A 53 27.16 -0.25 -17.23
C LEU A 53 27.69 -0.27 -15.80
N SER A 54 29.01 -0.42 -15.68
CA SER A 54 29.73 -0.30 -14.42
C SER A 54 29.78 1.17 -13.95
N PRO A 55 29.75 1.46 -12.63
CA PRO A 55 29.87 2.82 -12.11
C PRO A 55 31.11 3.57 -12.62
N HIS A 56 32.20 2.84 -12.88
CA HIS A 56 33.49 3.37 -13.34
C HIS A 56 33.64 3.45 -14.86
N GLU A 57 32.68 2.95 -15.65
CA GLU A 57 32.67 3.16 -17.10
C GLU A 57 32.18 4.57 -17.45
N ASN A 58 32.59 5.10 -18.60
CA ASN A 58 32.10 6.38 -19.12
C ASN A 58 30.94 6.13 -20.10
N PRO A 59 29.80 6.84 -19.99
CA PRO A 59 28.63 6.56 -20.82
C PRO A 59 28.83 7.02 -22.28
N ILE A 60 29.55 8.12 -22.51
CA ILE A 60 29.88 8.59 -23.86
C ILE A 60 30.84 7.62 -24.56
N ILE A 61 31.88 7.14 -23.86
CA ILE A 61 32.82 6.15 -24.43
C ILE A 61 32.08 4.83 -24.71
N SER A 62 31.14 4.44 -23.86
CA SER A 62 30.39 3.19 -24.03
C SER A 62 29.37 3.27 -25.18
N LEU A 63 28.67 4.40 -25.35
CA LEU A 63 27.91 4.70 -26.57
C LEU A 63 28.80 4.69 -27.83
N ASN A 64 29.98 5.32 -27.78
CA ASN A 64 30.90 5.36 -28.92
C ASN A 64 31.40 3.98 -29.37
N LYS A 65 31.43 2.96 -28.48
CA LYS A 65 31.74 1.56 -28.86
C LYS A 65 30.73 0.97 -29.86
N TRP A 66 29.49 1.49 -29.90
CA TRP A 66 28.46 1.08 -30.87
C TRP A 66 28.61 1.74 -32.25
N GLY A 67 29.50 2.73 -32.39
CA GLY A 67 29.84 3.37 -33.67
C GLY A 67 28.60 3.91 -34.40
N GLN A 68 28.35 3.37 -35.60
CA GLN A 68 27.22 3.78 -36.45
C GLN A 68 25.84 3.51 -35.80
N HIS A 69 25.74 2.57 -34.86
CA HIS A 69 24.51 2.24 -34.15
C HIS A 69 24.31 3.02 -32.85
N ALA A 70 25.23 3.91 -32.46
CA ALA A 70 25.14 4.68 -31.23
C ALA A 70 23.86 5.54 -31.13
N GLY A 71 23.28 5.95 -32.28
CA GLY A 71 22.00 6.67 -32.33
C GLY A 71 20.76 5.81 -32.00
N ASP A 72 20.86 4.48 -32.15
CA ASP A 72 19.78 3.54 -31.85
C ASP A 72 19.82 3.03 -30.39
N VAL A 73 20.92 3.29 -29.67
CA VAL A 73 21.11 2.85 -28.28
C VAL A 73 20.38 3.81 -27.34
N GLN A 74 19.50 3.26 -26.50
CA GLN A 74 18.81 4.01 -25.46
C GLN A 74 19.50 3.80 -24.12
N LEU A 75 19.93 4.88 -23.48
CA LEU A 75 20.36 4.83 -22.09
C LEU A 75 19.14 4.86 -21.17
N VAL A 76 19.08 3.94 -20.21
CA VAL A 76 17.98 3.82 -19.24
C VAL A 76 18.55 3.82 -17.83
N LEU A 77 18.06 4.71 -16.97
CA LEU A 77 18.37 4.71 -15.54
C LEU A 77 17.47 3.71 -14.83
N ARG A 78 18.03 2.60 -14.35
CA ARG A 78 17.29 1.58 -13.59
C ARG A 78 17.68 1.62 -12.13
N ARG A 79 16.69 1.51 -11.25
CA ARG A 79 16.91 1.38 -9.81
C ARG A 79 17.19 -0.08 -9.43
N THR A 80 18.27 -0.32 -8.71
CA THR A 80 18.79 -1.66 -8.36
C THR A 80 18.72 -1.95 -6.85
N GLY A 81 18.32 -0.98 -6.02
CA GLY A 81 18.16 -1.16 -4.59
C GLY A 81 16.96 -0.43 -3.99
N PRO A 82 16.54 -0.81 -2.77
CA PRO A 82 15.53 -0.07 -2.01
C PRO A 82 16.01 1.36 -1.74
N SER A 83 15.11 2.33 -1.78
CA SER A 83 15.35 3.69 -1.28
C SER A 83 14.90 3.77 0.17
N LEU A 84 15.52 4.63 0.95
CA LEU A 84 15.15 4.86 2.35
C LEU A 84 13.93 5.81 2.49
N SER A 85 13.26 6.16 1.39
CA SER A 85 12.33 7.31 1.34
C SER A 85 11.02 7.11 0.56
N GLU A 86 10.70 5.90 0.08
CA GLU A 86 9.42 5.68 -0.62
C GLU A 86 8.53 4.62 0.03
N ARG A 87 7.33 5.05 0.42
CA ARG A 87 6.19 4.16 0.64
C ARG A 87 5.85 3.44 -0.67
N PRO A 88 5.49 2.15 -0.65
CA PRO A 88 5.25 1.38 -1.86
C PRO A 88 3.93 1.81 -2.52
N THR A 89 4.01 2.49 -3.66
CA THR A 89 2.90 2.54 -4.62
C THR A 89 2.84 1.20 -5.36
N SER A 90 1.75 0.48 -5.19
CA SER A 90 1.48 -0.80 -5.80
C SER A 90 1.18 -0.67 -7.30
N ASP A 91 2.18 -0.82 -8.16
CA ASP A 91 2.05 -1.62 -9.38
C ASP A 91 3.41 -1.95 -10.02
N SER A 92 3.82 -3.22 -9.97
CA SER A 92 4.81 -3.82 -10.88
C SER A 92 4.91 -5.32 -10.59
N VAL A 93 4.60 -6.12 -11.62
CA VAL A 93 4.54 -7.58 -11.52
C VAL A 93 5.88 -8.17 -11.07
N ALA A 94 5.82 -9.10 -10.13
CA ALA A 94 6.98 -9.78 -9.57
C ALA A 94 7.86 -10.43 -10.67
N ARG A 95 9.05 -9.86 -10.87
CA ARG A 95 10.23 -10.62 -11.29
C ARG A 95 11.34 -10.38 -10.27
N ILE A 96 11.46 -11.34 -9.36
CA ILE A 96 12.57 -11.49 -8.42
C ILE A 96 13.86 -11.59 -9.25
N PRO A 97 14.81 -10.64 -9.13
CA PRO A 97 16.16 -10.86 -9.65
C PRO A 97 16.85 -11.83 -8.70
N GLU A 98 17.23 -13.01 -9.21
CA GLU A 98 17.91 -14.04 -8.44
C GLU A 98 19.17 -13.47 -7.78
N ARG A 99 19.20 -13.49 -6.44
CA ARG A 99 20.41 -13.14 -5.69
C ARG A 99 21.40 -14.28 -5.85
N THR A 100 22.39 -14.06 -6.71
CA THR A 100 23.64 -14.81 -6.87
C THR A 100 23.91 -15.84 -5.77
N LEU A 101 23.64 -17.12 -6.06
CA LEU A 101 24.08 -18.25 -5.25
C LEU A 101 25.60 -18.44 -5.41
N TYR A 102 26.38 -17.57 -4.77
CA TYR A 102 27.83 -17.72 -4.66
C TYR A 102 28.36 -17.36 -3.26
N ARG A 103 27.70 -17.90 -2.22
CA ARG A 103 28.39 -18.31 -1.00
C ARG A 103 28.21 -19.82 -0.91
N GLN A 104 29.31 -20.56 -1.06
CA GLN A 104 29.30 -22.02 -0.99
C GLN A 104 28.80 -22.43 0.39
N SER A 105 27.65 -23.10 0.45
CA SER A 105 27.11 -23.61 1.71
C SER A 105 27.94 -24.81 2.18
N LEU A 106 28.22 -24.83 3.49
CA LEU A 106 28.81 -25.97 4.20
C LEU A 106 28.01 -27.27 3.93
N PRO A 107 28.65 -28.44 3.98
CA PRO A 107 27.95 -29.71 3.86
C PRO A 107 26.94 -29.90 5.00
N PRO A 108 25.77 -30.52 4.74
CA PRO A 108 24.69 -30.62 5.73
C PRO A 108 25.03 -31.63 6.83
N LEU A 109 25.41 -31.13 8.01
CA LEU A 109 25.40 -31.91 9.25
C LEU A 109 23.97 -32.31 9.61
N ALA A 110 23.62 -33.57 9.32
CA ALA A 110 22.29 -34.11 9.58
C ALA A 110 22.32 -35.36 10.45
N LYS A 111 21.79 -35.21 11.67
CA LYS A 111 21.16 -36.24 12.51
C LYS A 111 22.08 -37.33 13.11
N LEU A 112 22.47 -37.13 14.37
CA LEU A 112 22.29 -38.15 15.41
C LEU A 112 21.65 -37.52 16.66
N ARG A 113 20.55 -38.10 17.14
CA ARG A 113 19.94 -37.80 18.44
C ARG A 113 20.35 -38.87 19.45
N PRO A 114 20.25 -38.61 20.77
CA PRO A 114 20.92 -39.41 21.78
C PRO A 114 20.18 -40.73 22.07
N SER A 115 20.96 -41.75 22.42
CA SER A 115 20.49 -42.92 23.15
C SER A 115 21.39 -43.12 24.36
N ASN A 116 20.86 -42.90 25.57
CA ASN A 116 21.43 -43.52 26.76
C ASN A 116 21.42 -45.04 26.54
N ASP A 117 22.52 -45.75 26.80
CA ASP A 117 22.82 -46.33 28.12
C ASP A 117 24.10 -47.20 28.03
N LYS A 118 24.62 -47.66 29.17
CA LYS A 118 25.71 -48.66 29.34
C LYS A 118 27.15 -48.13 29.22
N SER A 119 27.56 -47.39 30.25
CA SER A 119 28.76 -47.68 31.04
C SER A 119 29.96 -48.36 30.34
N ILE A 120 30.91 -47.58 29.82
CA ILE A 120 32.28 -48.05 29.58
C ILE A 120 33.25 -47.25 30.46
N LYS A 121 33.85 -47.94 31.43
CA LYS A 121 34.81 -47.35 32.36
C LYS A 121 36.14 -47.07 31.64
N ARG A 122 36.60 -45.82 31.76
CA ARG A 122 37.95 -45.34 31.48
C ARG A 122 39.00 -46.35 31.98
N ARG A 123 39.63 -47.09 31.06
CA ARG A 123 40.78 -47.95 31.37
C ARG A 123 42.07 -47.18 31.12
N GLU A 124 42.73 -46.79 32.19
CA GLU A 124 44.07 -46.23 32.13
C GLU A 124 45.07 -47.26 31.57
N PRO A 125 46.04 -46.84 30.73
CA PRO A 125 47.15 -47.70 30.34
C PRO A 125 47.99 -48.08 31.56
N LYS A 126 47.93 -49.35 31.96
CA LYS A 126 48.74 -49.89 33.05
C LYS A 126 50.23 -49.70 32.74
N ARG A 127 50.90 -48.83 33.52
CA ARG A 127 52.35 -48.68 33.52
C ARG A 127 53.00 -50.04 33.79
N LYS A 128 53.71 -50.60 32.80
CA LYS A 128 54.58 -51.77 33.00
C LYS A 128 55.90 -51.31 33.63
N SER A 129 55.90 -51.03 34.93
CA SER A 129 57.14 -50.82 35.68
C SER A 129 57.82 -52.18 35.90
N LEU A 130 58.67 -52.59 34.96
CA LEU A 130 59.58 -53.73 35.14
C LEU A 130 60.84 -53.25 35.88
N THR A 131 60.72 -53.02 37.18
CA THR A 131 61.87 -52.73 38.04
C THR A 131 62.64 -54.02 38.30
N PHE A 132 63.75 -54.22 37.59
CA PHE A 132 64.65 -55.36 37.83
C PHE A 132 65.45 -55.13 39.12
N THR A 133 64.88 -55.49 40.27
CA THR A 133 65.63 -55.63 41.54
C THR A 133 66.38 -56.96 41.54
N GLY A 134 67.45 -57.03 40.75
CA GLY A 134 68.38 -58.17 40.68
C GLY A 134 69.23 -58.30 41.93
N GLY A 135 68.64 -58.80 43.01
CA GLY A 135 69.34 -59.05 44.26
C GLY A 135 70.00 -60.43 44.34
N ALA A 136 71.27 -60.43 44.76
CA ALA A 136 71.98 -61.49 45.48
C ALA A 136 72.75 -62.60 44.71
N LYS A 137 74.03 -62.71 45.13
CA LYS A 137 74.90 -63.92 45.24
C LYS A 137 75.57 -64.47 43.97
N GLY A 138 76.85 -64.85 44.13
CA GLY A 138 77.42 -65.97 43.36
C GLY A 138 78.70 -65.74 42.54
N LEU A 139 79.54 -64.73 42.82
CA LEU A 139 80.81 -64.53 42.09
C LEU A 139 82.07 -64.36 42.98
N MET A 140 82.06 -64.92 44.19
CA MET A 140 83.28 -65.18 44.97
C MET A 140 83.71 -66.66 44.97
N ASP A 141 82.95 -67.55 44.32
CA ASP A 141 83.21 -69.01 44.30
C ASP A 141 83.96 -69.51 43.05
N ILE A 142 84.28 -68.64 42.08
CA ILE A 142 85.00 -69.04 40.86
C ILE A 142 86.54 -69.01 41.03
N PHE A 143 87.07 -68.18 41.93
CA PHE A 143 88.50 -68.17 42.27
C PHE A 143 88.79 -69.01 43.52
N GLY A 144 88.37 -70.27 43.45
CA GLY A 144 88.68 -71.29 44.46
C GLY A 144 90.18 -71.48 44.65
N LYS A 145 90.58 -71.55 45.91
CA LYS A 145 91.95 -71.80 46.40
C LYS A 145 92.58 -73.01 45.69
N SER A 146 93.77 -72.84 45.10
CA SER A 146 94.68 -73.96 44.85
C SER A 146 95.89 -73.84 45.76
N LYS A 147 96.28 -74.96 46.39
CA LYS A 147 97.35 -75.02 47.39
C LYS A 147 98.72 -75.14 46.74
N GLU A 148 99.71 -74.60 47.44
CA GLU A 148 101.11 -74.99 47.27
C GLU A 148 101.28 -76.50 47.51
N SER A 149 102.06 -77.15 46.66
CA SER A 149 102.68 -78.45 46.92
C SER A 149 104.08 -78.42 46.33
N GLU A 150 105.10 -78.28 47.20
CA GLU A 150 106.48 -78.51 46.81
C GLU A 150 106.69 -79.98 46.47
N PHE A 151 107.18 -80.30 45.26
CA PHE A 151 108.04 -81.48 45.10
C PHE A 151 109.16 -81.21 44.10
N LYS A 152 110.39 -81.53 44.53
CA LYS A 152 111.63 -81.14 43.86
C LYS A 152 111.93 -82.07 42.68
N GLN A 153 111.71 -81.60 41.45
CA GLN A 153 112.40 -82.16 40.27
C GLN A 153 113.18 -81.07 39.52
N LYS A 154 114.51 -81.23 39.50
CA LYS A 154 115.46 -80.16 39.24
C LYS A 154 115.57 -79.79 37.75
N VAL A 155 115.50 -78.49 37.46
CA VAL A 155 116.12 -77.76 36.33
C VAL A 155 115.65 -78.06 34.89
N LEU A 156 115.04 -79.22 34.58
CA LEU A 156 114.46 -79.49 33.25
C LEU A 156 112.98 -79.08 33.11
N HIS A 157 112.25 -78.92 34.22
CA HIS A 157 110.81 -78.60 34.22
C HIS A 157 110.49 -77.09 34.04
N CYS A 158 111.45 -76.19 34.26
CA CYS A 158 111.23 -74.74 34.17
C CYS A 158 110.99 -74.25 32.72
N LYS A 159 111.48 -74.99 31.72
CA LYS A 159 111.23 -74.66 30.30
C LYS A 159 109.81 -75.04 29.87
N THR A 160 109.33 -76.22 30.30
CA THR A 160 107.97 -76.68 29.98
C THR A 160 106.91 -75.79 30.63
N THR A 161 107.07 -75.43 31.91
CA THR A 161 106.11 -74.54 32.60
C THR A 161 106.12 -73.11 32.04
N ALA A 162 107.29 -72.58 31.64
CA ALA A 162 107.36 -71.27 30.97
C ALA A 162 106.68 -71.28 29.59
N ASP A 163 106.80 -72.36 28.81
CA ASP A 163 106.14 -72.48 27.51
C ASP A 163 104.64 -72.81 27.63
N GLU A 164 104.22 -73.49 28.69
CA GLU A 164 102.81 -73.62 29.11
C GLU A 164 102.22 -72.27 29.51
N LEU A 165 102.94 -71.46 30.29
CA LEU A 165 102.52 -70.10 30.63
C LEU A 165 102.37 -69.23 29.36
N LYS A 166 103.32 -69.29 28.42
CA LYS A 166 103.21 -68.59 27.12
C LYS A 166 102.05 -69.10 26.26
N LYS A 167 101.65 -70.38 26.37
CA LYS A 167 100.44 -70.90 25.73
C LYS A 167 99.19 -70.36 26.43
N LEU A 168 99.18 -70.31 27.76
CA LEU A 168 98.07 -69.77 28.56
C LEU A 168 97.87 -68.27 28.31
N VAL A 169 98.95 -67.48 28.25
CA VAL A 169 98.91 -66.04 27.95
C VAL A 169 98.42 -65.79 26.52
N ARG A 170 98.81 -66.60 25.53
CA ARG A 170 98.24 -66.53 24.17
C ARG A 170 96.76 -66.89 24.16
N LEU A 171 96.36 -67.99 24.80
CA LEU A 171 94.95 -68.37 24.95
C LEU A 171 94.14 -67.28 25.66
N GLN A 172 94.73 -66.58 26.65
CA GLN A 172 94.10 -65.48 27.36
C GLN A 172 94.00 -64.22 26.48
N ALA A 173 95.02 -63.90 25.69
CA ALA A 173 94.99 -62.81 24.71
C ALA A 173 93.97 -63.08 23.60
N GLU A 174 93.90 -64.31 23.07
CA GLU A 174 92.89 -64.76 22.10
C GLU A 174 91.47 -64.68 22.69
N LYS A 175 91.29 -65.11 23.95
CA LYS A 175 90.00 -64.97 24.66
C LYS A 175 89.62 -63.51 24.88
N LEU A 176 90.56 -62.65 25.29
CA LEU A 176 90.33 -61.21 25.44
C LEU A 176 89.96 -60.58 24.10
N GLN A 177 90.69 -60.87 23.02
CA GLN A 177 90.39 -60.39 21.67
C GLN A 177 89.02 -60.89 21.16
N SER A 178 88.61 -62.11 21.54
CA SER A 178 87.27 -62.62 21.21
C SER A 178 86.15 -61.98 22.04
N GLY A 179 86.48 -61.46 23.23
CA GLY A 179 85.58 -60.68 24.08
C GLY A 179 85.46 -59.24 23.59
N GLU A 180 86.58 -58.60 23.25
CA GLU A 180 86.66 -57.27 22.64
C GLU A 180 85.81 -57.19 21.37
N LYS A 181 86.02 -58.11 20.41
CA LYS A 181 85.19 -58.22 19.19
C LYS A 181 83.70 -58.45 19.45
N ARG A 182 83.33 -59.03 20.60
CA ARG A 182 81.93 -59.19 21.00
C ARG A 182 81.38 -57.88 21.55
N LEU A 183 82.13 -57.21 22.43
CA LEU A 183 81.76 -55.88 22.92
C LEU A 183 81.64 -54.87 21.77
N ASP A 184 82.53 -54.91 20.76
CA ASP A 184 82.41 -54.08 19.55
C ASP A 184 81.10 -54.37 18.78
N SER A 185 80.71 -55.64 18.70
CA SER A 185 79.46 -56.07 18.04
C SER A 185 78.22 -55.65 18.84
N ASP A 186 78.25 -55.81 20.17
CA ASP A 186 77.18 -55.44 21.08
C ASP A 186 77.03 -53.90 21.11
N GLU A 187 78.13 -53.13 21.09
CA GLU A 187 78.13 -51.67 21.00
C GLU A 187 77.60 -51.18 19.64
N ALA A 188 77.98 -51.83 18.54
CA ALA A 188 77.43 -51.54 17.22
C ALA A 188 75.91 -51.82 17.15
N GLU A 189 75.42 -52.89 17.80
CA GLU A 189 74.00 -53.16 17.90
C GLU A 189 73.28 -52.12 18.78
N ILE A 190 73.84 -51.71 19.92
CA ILE A 190 73.29 -50.64 20.76
C ILE A 190 73.14 -49.35 19.95
N ARG A 191 74.20 -48.90 19.26
CA ARG A 191 74.14 -47.68 18.44
C ARG A 191 73.13 -47.80 17.29
N TYR A 192 73.00 -48.97 16.66
CA TYR A 192 71.99 -49.21 15.63
C TYR A 192 70.57 -49.03 16.19
N TRP A 193 70.27 -49.61 17.35
CA TRP A 193 68.96 -49.47 17.98
C TRP A 193 68.71 -48.04 18.46
N GLU A 194 69.68 -47.39 19.11
CA GLU A 194 69.60 -45.98 19.51
C GLU A 194 69.27 -45.07 18.33
N GLN A 195 70.01 -45.18 17.23
CA GLN A 195 69.76 -44.37 16.03
C GLN A 195 68.38 -44.64 15.42
N LYS A 196 67.96 -45.91 15.38
CA LYS A 196 66.64 -46.32 14.85
C LYS A 196 65.48 -45.85 15.71
N PHE A 197 65.63 -45.89 17.04
CA PHE A 197 64.64 -45.35 17.97
C PHE A 197 64.62 -43.82 17.95
N SER A 198 65.77 -43.14 17.83
CA SER A 198 65.84 -41.68 17.67
C SER A 198 65.09 -41.23 16.43
N PHE A 199 65.41 -41.81 15.26
CA PHE A 199 64.74 -41.48 14.01
C PHE A 199 63.22 -41.75 14.04
N SER A 200 62.80 -42.88 14.63
CA SER A 200 61.37 -43.18 14.78
C SER A 200 60.65 -42.21 15.72
N LEU A 201 61.32 -41.78 16.80
CA LEU A 201 60.77 -40.85 17.78
C LEU A 201 60.72 -39.42 17.21
N GLU A 202 61.74 -39.00 16.47
CA GLU A 202 61.79 -37.71 15.76
C GLU A 202 60.66 -37.61 14.71
N ASP A 203 60.45 -38.64 13.90
CA ASP A 203 59.35 -38.70 12.93
C ASP A 203 57.96 -38.68 13.61
N ASP A 204 57.81 -39.38 14.75
CA ASP A 204 56.56 -39.33 15.52
C ASP A 204 56.34 -38.00 16.25
N ILE A 205 57.40 -37.33 16.73
CA ILE A 205 57.34 -35.96 17.26
C ILE A 205 56.90 -35.00 16.16
N LEU A 206 57.52 -35.03 14.98
CA LEU A 206 57.16 -34.17 13.85
C LEU A 206 55.70 -34.35 13.41
N LYS A 207 55.20 -35.59 13.39
CA LYS A 207 53.76 -35.87 13.13
C LYS A 207 52.85 -35.29 14.20
N LEU A 208 53.25 -35.32 15.47
CA LEU A 208 52.48 -34.75 16.58
C LEU A 208 52.50 -33.23 16.57
N GLU A 209 53.65 -32.59 16.31
CA GLU A 209 53.76 -31.14 16.11
C GLU A 209 52.90 -30.67 14.93
N GLN A 210 52.91 -31.41 13.81
CA GLN A 210 52.07 -31.07 12.66
C GLN A 210 50.58 -31.30 12.93
N LYS A 211 50.20 -32.16 13.89
CA LYS A 211 48.81 -32.27 14.37
C LYS A 211 48.46 -31.12 15.31
N LEU A 212 49.32 -30.79 16.27
CA LEU A 212 49.12 -29.66 17.17
C LEU A 212 48.90 -28.36 16.38
N LYS A 213 49.72 -28.08 15.36
CA LYS A 213 49.54 -26.91 14.48
C LYS A 213 48.24 -26.91 13.67
N ARG A 214 47.67 -28.08 13.35
CA ARG A 214 46.34 -28.16 12.71
C ARG A 214 45.24 -27.90 13.72
N ASN A 215 45.30 -28.56 14.87
CA ASN A 215 44.36 -28.37 15.96
C ASN A 215 44.35 -26.92 16.47
N GLU A 216 45.52 -26.25 16.50
CA GLU A 216 45.68 -24.83 16.85
C GLU A 216 44.90 -23.93 15.87
N VAL A 217 45.09 -24.13 14.56
CA VAL A 217 44.31 -23.41 13.53
C VAL A 217 42.82 -23.76 13.57
N GLU A 218 42.45 -25.03 13.81
CA GLU A 218 41.06 -25.45 13.96
C GLU A 218 40.38 -24.76 15.17
N ILE A 219 41.09 -24.58 16.29
CA ILE A 219 40.60 -23.84 17.46
C ILE A 219 40.50 -22.33 17.16
N GLU A 220 41.51 -21.73 16.50
CA GLU A 220 41.45 -20.32 16.08
C GLU A 220 40.25 -20.08 15.13
N GLU A 221 39.98 -21.00 14.20
CA GLU A 221 38.79 -20.93 13.34
C GLU A 221 37.49 -21.06 14.14
N GLU A 222 37.39 -22.00 15.09
CA GLU A 222 36.23 -22.14 15.99
C GLU A 222 35.98 -20.86 16.80
N GLU A 223 37.02 -20.24 17.37
CA GLU A 223 36.92 -18.95 18.08
C GLU A 223 36.42 -17.83 17.16
N VAL A 224 36.87 -17.75 15.90
CA VAL A 224 36.33 -16.78 14.93
C VAL A 224 34.85 -17.02 14.66
N TRP A 225 34.41 -18.27 14.52
CA TRP A 225 32.99 -18.59 14.31
C TRP A 225 32.12 -18.32 15.53
N GLU A 226 32.63 -18.52 16.75
CA GLU A 226 31.93 -18.14 17.98
C GLU A 226 31.74 -16.62 18.09
N ASN A 227 32.78 -15.84 17.76
CA ASN A 227 32.71 -14.38 17.71
C ASN A 227 31.72 -13.87 16.66
N GLU A 228 31.78 -14.38 15.43
CA GLU A 228 30.83 -14.01 14.34
C GLU A 228 29.39 -14.40 14.72
N LEU A 229 29.19 -15.57 15.35
CA LEU A 229 27.88 -16.00 15.85
C LEU A 229 27.35 -15.08 16.96
N GLN A 230 28.20 -14.60 17.88
CA GLN A 230 27.79 -13.64 18.90
C GLN A 230 27.40 -12.29 18.27
N ILE A 231 28.20 -11.78 17.33
CA ILE A 231 27.89 -10.55 16.58
C ILE A 231 26.53 -10.68 15.88
N GLU A 232 26.26 -11.80 15.21
CA GLU A 232 24.98 -12.02 14.55
C GLU A 232 23.80 -12.16 15.53
N GLN A 233 24.00 -12.73 16.72
CA GLN A 233 22.97 -12.74 17.78
C GLN A 233 22.67 -11.32 18.31
N GLU A 234 23.68 -10.49 18.50
CA GLU A 234 23.52 -9.09 18.90
C GLU A 234 22.85 -8.26 17.80
N ASN A 235 23.23 -8.46 16.53
CA ASN A 235 22.58 -7.86 15.36
C ASN A 235 21.11 -8.29 15.26
N GLU A 236 20.80 -9.58 15.41
CA GLU A 236 19.42 -10.09 15.37
C GLU A 236 18.58 -9.49 16.51
N LYS A 237 19.16 -9.33 17.70
CA LYS A 237 18.50 -8.66 18.84
C LYS A 237 18.22 -7.18 18.54
N GLN A 238 19.19 -6.42 18.04
CA GLN A 238 19.00 -5.01 17.67
C GLN A 238 17.93 -4.85 16.58
N LEU A 239 17.94 -5.72 15.57
CA LEU A 239 16.91 -5.73 14.51
C LEU A 239 15.52 -6.08 15.05
N LYS A 240 15.42 -7.02 16.02
CA LYS A 240 14.15 -7.32 16.72
C LYS A 240 13.67 -6.12 17.53
N GLU A 241 14.55 -5.40 18.22
CA GLU A 241 14.21 -4.21 19.00
C GLU A 241 13.71 -3.06 18.10
N GLN A 242 14.41 -2.75 17.00
CA GLN A 242 13.96 -1.76 16.00
C GLN A 242 12.62 -2.15 15.35
N LEU A 243 12.42 -3.44 15.08
CA LEU A 243 11.17 -3.97 14.53
C LEU A 243 10.02 -3.90 15.54
N MET A 244 10.28 -4.01 16.84
CA MET A 244 9.29 -3.80 17.90
C MET A 244 8.97 -2.30 18.07
N GLU A 245 9.97 -1.42 18.05
CA GLU A 245 9.80 0.04 18.11
C GLU A 245 8.95 0.56 16.93
N THR A 246 9.30 0.16 15.70
CA THR A 246 8.53 0.54 14.50
C THR A 246 7.11 -0.01 14.51
N ARG A 247 6.88 -1.23 15.01
CA ARG A 247 5.53 -1.78 15.22
C ARG A 247 4.74 -1.00 16.27
N GLN A 248 5.38 -0.59 17.36
CA GLN A 248 4.74 0.23 18.38
C GLN A 248 4.36 1.60 17.82
N GLY A 249 5.28 2.28 17.13
CA GLY A 249 4.99 3.55 16.45
C GLY A 249 3.85 3.45 15.43
N VAL A 250 3.74 2.33 14.70
CA VAL A 250 2.59 2.07 13.81
C VAL A 250 1.29 1.89 14.61
N ALA A 251 1.30 1.11 15.70
CA ALA A 251 0.12 0.91 16.55
C ALA A 251 -0.36 2.22 17.22
N ASP A 252 0.57 3.11 17.58
CA ASP A 252 0.30 4.44 18.10
C ASP A 252 -0.27 5.37 17.01
N CYS A 253 0.25 5.31 15.79
CA CYS A 253 -0.33 6.04 14.65
C CYS A 253 -1.74 5.53 14.31
N GLU A 254 -1.98 4.22 14.40
CA GLU A 254 -3.31 3.64 14.22
C GLU A 254 -4.28 4.06 15.33
N SER A 255 -3.84 4.17 16.59
CA SER A 255 -4.70 4.65 17.68
C SER A 255 -5.09 6.11 17.47
N GLN A 256 -4.13 6.97 17.15
CA GLN A 256 -4.38 8.38 16.79
C GLN A 256 -5.33 8.50 15.59
N LEU A 257 -5.16 7.67 14.55
CA LEU A 257 -6.07 7.67 13.40
C LEU A 257 -7.49 7.21 13.78
N ARG A 258 -7.62 6.20 14.66
CA ARG A 258 -8.93 5.78 15.20
C ARG A 258 -9.60 6.91 15.99
N ASP A 259 -8.83 7.67 16.78
CA ASP A 259 -9.34 8.82 17.55
C ASP A 259 -9.77 9.97 16.64
N TYR A 260 -8.99 10.32 15.60
CA TYR A 260 -9.40 11.32 14.62
C TYR A 260 -10.64 10.87 13.83
N LEU A 261 -10.76 9.59 13.46
CA LEU A 261 -11.97 9.06 12.82
C LEU A 261 -13.19 9.09 13.76
N ALA A 262 -13.00 8.88 15.06
CA ALA A 262 -14.07 9.03 16.05
C ALA A 262 -14.50 10.49 16.21
N GLN A 263 -13.55 11.43 16.22
CA GLN A 263 -13.83 12.88 16.25
C GLN A 263 -14.58 13.34 14.99
N ILE A 264 -14.15 12.88 13.81
CA ILE A 264 -14.84 13.16 12.53
C ILE A 264 -16.28 12.65 12.58
N ARG A 265 -16.50 11.38 12.95
CA ARG A 265 -17.86 10.81 13.09
C ARG A 265 -18.73 11.55 14.09
N HIS A 266 -18.15 12.00 15.21
CA HIS A 266 -18.86 12.83 16.17
C HIS A 266 -19.29 14.16 15.55
N MET A 267 -18.38 14.85 14.84
CA MET A 267 -18.70 16.09 14.13
C MET A 267 -19.74 15.88 13.03
N GLU A 268 -19.63 14.83 12.23
CA GLU A 268 -20.61 14.45 11.19
C GLU A 268 -21.99 14.25 11.81
N SER A 269 -22.11 13.43 12.87
CA SER A 269 -23.38 13.22 13.57
C SER A 269 -23.96 14.50 14.20
N GLY A 270 -23.09 15.42 14.67
CA GLY A 270 -23.49 16.72 15.17
C GLY A 270 -24.04 17.62 14.06
N LEU A 271 -23.40 17.65 12.89
CA LEU A 271 -23.85 18.39 11.72
C LEU A 271 -25.16 17.83 11.14
N GLU A 272 -25.33 16.50 11.12
CA GLU A 272 -26.58 15.85 10.71
C GLU A 272 -27.73 16.20 11.67
N ALA A 273 -27.49 16.14 12.98
CA ALA A 273 -28.48 16.54 13.99
C ALA A 273 -28.85 18.02 13.88
N GLU A 274 -27.86 18.91 13.70
CA GLU A 274 -28.09 20.35 13.54
C GLU A 274 -28.81 20.65 12.20
N LYS A 275 -28.52 19.91 11.13
CA LYS A 275 -29.25 20.01 9.85
C LYS A 275 -30.71 19.59 9.99
N LEU A 276 -30.98 18.44 10.64
CA LEU A 276 -32.34 17.99 10.92
C LEU A 276 -33.09 19.00 11.81
N GLN A 277 -32.41 19.59 12.80
CA GLN A 277 -32.99 20.63 13.65
C GLN A 277 -33.33 21.90 12.84
N ARG A 278 -32.47 22.34 11.92
CA ARG A 278 -32.79 23.45 10.99
C ARG A 278 -33.97 23.10 10.09
N GLU A 279 -34.00 21.91 9.48
CA GLU A 279 -35.12 21.48 8.63
C GLU A 279 -36.46 21.46 9.41
N VAL A 280 -36.45 21.03 10.67
CA VAL A 280 -37.63 21.09 11.56
C VAL A 280 -38.02 22.53 11.91
N GLN A 281 -37.06 23.41 12.19
CA GLN A 281 -37.33 24.83 12.49
C GLN A 281 -37.86 25.57 11.25
N GLU A 282 -37.27 25.36 10.08
CA GLU A 282 -37.75 25.90 8.80
C GLU A 282 -39.14 25.35 8.47
N ALA A 283 -39.41 24.06 8.71
CA ALA A 283 -40.76 23.50 8.55
C ALA A 283 -41.78 24.14 9.52
N GLN A 284 -41.40 24.40 10.78
CA GLN A 284 -42.26 25.09 11.74
C GLN A 284 -42.56 26.54 11.31
N VAL A 285 -41.53 27.31 10.92
CA VAL A 285 -41.72 28.69 10.42
C VAL A 285 -42.57 28.71 9.14
N ASN A 286 -42.38 27.75 8.23
CA ASN A 286 -43.22 27.62 7.04
C ASN A 286 -44.68 27.25 7.39
N GLU A 287 -44.90 26.37 8.37
CA GLU A 287 -46.26 26.08 8.88
C GLU A 287 -46.90 27.32 9.53
N GLU A 288 -46.16 28.08 10.33
CA GLU A 288 -46.64 29.32 10.95
C GLU A 288 -46.96 30.40 9.91
N GLU A 289 -46.09 30.61 8.91
CA GLU A 289 -46.36 31.50 7.78
C GLU A 289 -47.62 31.09 6.99
N VAL A 290 -47.82 29.79 6.76
CA VAL A 290 -49.01 29.28 6.07
C VAL A 290 -50.26 29.47 6.93
N ARG A 291 -50.19 29.25 8.25
CA ARG A 291 -51.28 29.55 9.20
C ARG A 291 -51.63 31.03 9.17
N GLU A 292 -50.66 31.94 9.25
CA GLU A 292 -50.91 33.39 9.14
C GLU A 292 -51.57 33.76 7.81
N LYS A 293 -51.12 33.20 6.69
CA LYS A 293 -51.70 33.45 5.36
C LYS A 293 -53.15 32.95 5.30
N ILE A 294 -53.45 31.80 5.92
CA ILE A 294 -54.82 31.27 6.03
C ILE A 294 -55.70 32.17 6.92
N GLU A 295 -55.19 32.68 8.04
CA GLU A 295 -55.95 33.60 8.91
C GLU A 295 -56.23 34.94 8.23
N LYS A 296 -55.26 35.50 7.49
CA LYS A 296 -55.44 36.72 6.69
C LYS A 296 -56.53 36.53 5.62
N LEU A 297 -56.45 35.44 4.84
CA LEU A 297 -57.47 35.10 3.83
C LEU A 297 -58.86 34.83 4.44
N ARG A 298 -58.92 34.22 5.64
CA ARG A 298 -60.17 34.05 6.39
C ARG A 298 -60.77 35.41 6.77
N GLY A 299 -59.98 36.34 7.30
CA GLY A 299 -60.44 37.69 7.63
C GLY A 299 -60.92 38.48 6.42
N GLU A 300 -60.22 38.38 5.29
CA GLU A 300 -60.65 38.97 4.01
C GLU A 300 -61.97 38.37 3.51
N LEU A 301 -62.12 37.04 3.60
CA LEU A 301 -63.36 36.34 3.21
C LEU A 301 -64.54 36.72 4.12
N GLU A 302 -64.33 36.85 5.43
CA GLU A 302 -65.35 37.31 6.38
C GLU A 302 -65.77 38.76 6.09
N LEU A 303 -64.82 39.64 5.75
CA LEU A 303 -65.09 41.02 5.36
C LEU A 303 -65.85 41.10 4.02
N HIS A 304 -65.45 40.31 3.02
CA HIS A 304 -66.17 40.19 1.74
C HIS A 304 -67.58 39.60 1.95
N GLY A 305 -67.73 38.64 2.86
CA GLY A 305 -69.03 38.11 3.28
C GLY A 305 -69.94 39.19 3.87
N GLN A 306 -69.41 40.04 4.76
CA GLN A 306 -70.15 41.21 5.27
C GLN A 306 -70.51 42.22 4.17
N GLN A 307 -69.61 42.50 3.23
CA GLN A 307 -69.90 43.38 2.09
C GLN A 307 -70.99 42.80 1.19
N SER A 308 -70.92 41.51 0.87
CA SER A 308 -71.94 40.79 0.12
C SER A 308 -73.30 40.85 0.81
N LEU A 309 -73.36 40.62 2.13
CA LEU A 309 -74.57 40.73 2.93
C LEU A 309 -75.16 42.17 2.93
N ARG A 310 -74.31 43.20 2.96
CA ARG A 310 -74.74 44.61 2.83
C ARG A 310 -75.34 44.88 1.45
N LEU A 311 -74.70 44.39 0.39
CA LEU A 311 -75.19 44.52 -0.98
C LEU A 311 -76.50 43.75 -1.18
N GLU A 312 -76.62 42.54 -0.64
CA GLU A 312 -77.84 41.73 -0.69
C GLU A 312 -79.02 42.43 0.02
N ASN A 313 -78.77 43.03 1.19
CA ASN A 313 -79.78 43.83 1.88
C ASN A 313 -80.17 45.10 1.10
N GLY A 314 -79.20 45.72 0.40
CA GLY A 314 -79.43 46.81 -0.54
C GLY A 314 -80.29 46.38 -1.73
N LEU A 315 -79.97 45.26 -2.38
CA LEU A 315 -80.74 44.67 -3.47
C LEU A 315 -82.18 44.38 -3.03
N LYS A 316 -82.39 43.72 -1.87
CA LYS A 316 -83.72 43.48 -1.30
C LYS A 316 -84.49 44.78 -1.02
N ALA A 317 -83.81 45.89 -0.72
CA ALA A 317 -84.45 47.19 -0.51
C ALA A 317 -84.84 47.86 -1.84
N VAL A 318 -83.99 47.76 -2.87
CA VAL A 318 -84.29 48.22 -4.24
C VAL A 318 -85.41 47.38 -4.86
N GLU A 319 -85.40 46.06 -4.66
CA GLU A 319 -86.46 45.15 -5.11
C GLU A 319 -87.81 45.51 -4.48
N ARG A 320 -87.84 45.82 -3.17
CA ARG A 320 -89.03 46.33 -2.49
C ARG A 320 -89.49 47.70 -3.02
N SER A 321 -88.57 48.62 -3.34
CA SER A 321 -88.95 49.94 -3.87
C SER A 321 -89.44 49.84 -5.33
N LEU A 322 -88.83 49.00 -6.14
CA LEU A 322 -89.27 48.64 -7.49
C LEU A 322 -90.66 48.01 -7.45
N GLY A 323 -90.90 47.04 -6.56
CA GLY A 323 -92.21 46.43 -6.34
C GLY A 323 -93.30 47.38 -5.85
N GLN A 324 -92.94 48.52 -5.25
CA GLN A 324 -93.89 49.61 -4.97
C GLN A 324 -94.08 50.53 -6.19
N ALA A 325 -93.03 50.79 -6.96
CA ALA A 325 -93.10 51.62 -8.17
C ALA A 325 -93.95 50.94 -9.25
N THR A 326 -93.80 49.63 -9.46
CA THR A 326 -94.62 48.85 -10.40
C THR A 326 -96.10 48.85 -10.01
N LYS A 327 -96.42 48.71 -8.71
CA LYS A 327 -97.81 48.84 -8.22
C LYS A 327 -98.41 50.21 -8.52
N ARG A 328 -97.68 51.30 -8.22
CA ARG A 328 -98.12 52.67 -8.57
C ARG A 328 -98.27 52.88 -10.08
N LEU A 329 -97.44 52.22 -10.88
CA LEU A 329 -97.54 52.26 -12.35
C LEU A 329 -98.80 51.52 -12.82
N GLN A 330 -99.12 50.35 -12.27
CA GLN A 330 -100.37 49.63 -12.52
C GLN A 330 -101.61 50.43 -12.07
N GLU A 331 -101.56 51.08 -10.91
CA GLU A 331 -102.62 51.99 -10.44
C GLU A 331 -102.83 53.15 -11.44
N ARG A 332 -101.74 53.78 -11.90
CA ARG A 332 -101.77 54.84 -12.93
C ARG A 332 -102.26 54.34 -14.30
N GLU A 333 -101.92 53.11 -14.67
CA GLU A 333 -102.40 52.47 -15.90
C GLU A 333 -103.91 52.20 -15.84
N GLN A 334 -104.41 51.76 -14.68
CA GLN A 334 -105.86 51.63 -14.42
C GLN A 334 -106.58 52.99 -14.42
N GLU A 335 -105.99 54.02 -13.81
CA GLU A 335 -106.50 55.41 -13.89
C GLU A 335 -106.54 55.91 -15.36
N LEU A 336 -105.48 55.65 -16.15
CA LEU A 336 -105.43 56.00 -17.57
C LEU A 336 -106.44 55.21 -18.40
N GLU A 337 -106.67 53.93 -18.10
CA GLU A 337 -107.74 53.16 -18.71
C GLU A 337 -109.13 53.73 -18.38
N GLN A 338 -109.37 54.14 -17.14
CA GLN A 338 -110.62 54.77 -16.71
C GLN A 338 -110.82 56.10 -17.44
N LEU A 339 -109.82 56.98 -17.43
CA LEU A 339 -109.84 58.24 -18.18
C LEU A 339 -109.97 58.01 -19.70
N THR A 340 -109.43 56.92 -20.25
CA THR A 340 -109.62 56.55 -21.66
C THR A 340 -111.04 56.06 -21.92
N LYS A 341 -111.66 55.33 -20.99
CA LYS A 341 -113.08 54.92 -21.06
C LYS A 341 -113.99 56.15 -20.96
N GLU A 342 -113.73 57.07 -20.04
CA GLU A 342 -114.43 58.35 -19.92
C GLU A 342 -114.22 59.24 -21.16
N LEU A 343 -113.00 59.37 -21.67
CA LEU A 343 -112.72 60.12 -22.90
C LEU A 343 -113.41 59.51 -24.12
N ARG A 344 -113.46 58.17 -24.23
CA ARG A 344 -114.26 57.50 -25.27
C ARG A 344 -115.76 57.76 -25.08
N GLN A 345 -116.26 57.76 -23.85
CA GLN A 345 -117.65 58.06 -23.54
C GLN A 345 -118.02 59.52 -23.86
N VAL A 346 -117.15 60.48 -23.50
CA VAL A 346 -117.31 61.90 -23.83
C VAL A 346 -117.17 62.14 -25.32
N ASN A 347 -116.21 61.52 -26.01
CA ASN A 347 -116.09 61.60 -27.47
C ASN A 347 -117.29 60.97 -28.18
N LEU A 348 -117.84 59.86 -27.66
CA LEU A 348 -119.08 59.26 -28.18
C LEU A 348 -120.28 60.17 -27.95
N GLN A 349 -120.38 60.79 -26.77
CA GLN A 349 -121.43 61.74 -26.43
C GLN A 349 -121.33 63.03 -27.27
N GLN A 350 -120.11 63.52 -27.51
CA GLN A 350 -119.81 64.64 -28.40
C GLN A 350 -120.10 64.27 -29.86
N PHE A 351 -119.78 63.05 -30.30
CA PHE A 351 -120.15 62.55 -31.63
C PHE A 351 -121.67 62.52 -31.80
N ILE A 352 -122.42 61.99 -30.83
CA ILE A 352 -123.90 62.00 -30.81
C ILE A 352 -124.44 63.44 -30.83
N GLN A 353 -123.79 64.37 -30.12
CA GLN A 353 -124.23 65.77 -30.03
C GLN A 353 -123.87 66.60 -31.29
N GLN A 354 -122.74 66.30 -31.94
CA GLN A 354 -122.32 66.92 -33.21
C GLN A 354 -123.03 66.31 -34.44
N THR A 355 -123.46 65.04 -34.37
CA THR A 355 -124.35 64.42 -35.38
C THR A 355 -125.83 64.71 -35.14
N GLY A 356 -126.13 65.83 -34.46
CA GLY A 356 -127.44 66.46 -34.37
C GLY A 356 -127.97 67.04 -35.70
N THR A 357 -127.83 66.33 -36.82
CA THR A 357 -128.68 66.36 -38.02
C THR A 357 -128.31 65.14 -38.89
N LYS A 358 -129.31 64.44 -39.42
CA LYS A 358 -129.20 63.21 -40.25
C LYS A 358 -128.13 63.36 -41.36
N VAL A 359 -127.30 62.33 -41.60
CA VAL A 359 -126.91 61.77 -42.94
C VAL A 359 -125.76 60.72 -42.86
N THR A 360 -126.12 59.46 -43.14
CA THR A 360 -125.44 58.38 -43.92
C THR A 360 -123.99 57.86 -43.70
N VAL A 361 -123.89 56.55 -44.00
CA VAL A 361 -122.74 55.71 -44.49
C VAL A 361 -121.85 54.97 -43.46
N LEU A 362 -122.01 53.62 -43.52
CA LEU A 362 -121.08 52.46 -43.42
C LEU A 362 -119.54 52.72 -43.42
N PRO A 363 -118.65 51.74 -43.05
CA PRO A 363 -118.87 50.28 -42.93
C PRO A 363 -118.18 49.58 -41.73
N ALA A 364 -118.14 48.23 -41.79
CA ALA A 364 -117.20 47.27 -41.17
C ALA A 364 -117.67 46.47 -39.93
N GLU A 365 -118.18 45.28 -40.24
CA GLU A 365 -118.12 43.98 -39.55
C GLU A 365 -117.57 43.90 -38.10
N PRO A 366 -118.39 43.31 -37.21
CA PRO A 366 -117.94 42.34 -36.23
C PRO A 366 -118.62 40.98 -36.47
N VAL A 367 -117.85 39.90 -36.36
CA VAL A 367 -118.41 38.59 -35.95
C VAL A 367 -117.76 38.23 -34.63
N GLU A 368 -118.63 38.05 -33.64
CA GLU A 368 -118.35 37.71 -32.26
C GLU A 368 -118.01 36.20 -32.11
N LEU A 369 -117.83 35.81 -30.84
CA LEU A 369 -117.69 34.47 -30.27
C LEU A 369 -116.27 33.94 -30.00
N GLU A 370 -116.01 33.32 -28.84
CA GLU A 370 -116.63 33.50 -27.51
C GLU A 370 -115.72 32.82 -26.45
N THR A 371 -115.88 33.25 -25.20
CA THR A 371 -115.60 32.50 -23.95
C THR A 371 -114.35 31.61 -23.79
N SER A 372 -113.67 31.90 -22.68
CA SER A 372 -113.22 30.96 -21.62
C SER A 372 -111.71 30.75 -21.41
N HIS A 373 -111.29 31.16 -20.21
CA HIS A 373 -110.18 30.61 -19.40
C HIS A 373 -110.39 29.09 -19.14
N PRO A 374 -109.37 28.30 -18.72
CA PRO A 374 -108.22 28.74 -17.91
C PRO A 374 -106.82 28.12 -18.20
N GLU A 375 -105.84 28.73 -17.52
CA GLU A 375 -104.65 28.14 -16.88
C GLU A 375 -103.48 27.46 -17.64
N LEU A 376 -102.30 27.84 -17.13
CA LEU A 376 -101.01 27.15 -16.98
C LEU A 376 -99.99 26.99 -18.14
N GLU A 377 -98.82 27.53 -17.80
CA GLU A 377 -97.43 27.10 -18.09
C GLU A 377 -96.76 27.30 -19.46
N LYS A 378 -95.68 28.10 -19.36
CA LYS A 378 -94.33 27.96 -19.94
C LYS A 378 -94.05 28.50 -21.35
N GLU A 379 -92.83 29.03 -21.43
CA GLU A 379 -92.23 29.88 -22.45
C GLU A 379 -92.20 29.30 -23.88
N PRO A 380 -92.21 30.17 -24.91
CA PRO A 380 -91.64 29.88 -26.21
C PRO A 380 -90.19 30.39 -26.34
N ALA A 381 -89.37 29.65 -27.08
CA ALA A 381 -87.99 29.99 -27.43
C ALA A 381 -87.88 30.80 -28.75
N PHE A 382 -86.62 31.03 -29.19
CA PHE A 382 -86.18 31.60 -30.49
C PHE A 382 -86.25 33.13 -30.60
N GLN A 383 -85.28 33.89 -31.14
CA GLN A 383 -84.05 33.64 -31.94
C GLN A 383 -83.04 34.81 -31.67
N THR A 384 -81.78 34.94 -32.14
CA THR A 384 -80.97 34.30 -33.22
C THR A 384 -79.45 34.47 -32.95
N SER A 385 -78.58 33.83 -33.76
CA SER A 385 -77.12 34.05 -33.93
C SER A 385 -76.18 33.59 -32.78
N SER A 386 -75.15 32.74 -32.92
CA SER A 386 -74.24 32.28 -34.00
C SER A 386 -72.86 32.96 -33.99
N LEU A 387 -71.85 32.28 -33.42
CA LEU A 387 -70.65 31.77 -34.12
C LEU A 387 -69.60 31.21 -33.15
N LYS A 388 -68.92 30.11 -33.54
CA LYS A 388 -67.78 29.51 -32.83
C LYS A 388 -66.46 30.11 -33.34
N ARG A 389 -65.43 30.24 -32.48
CA ARG A 389 -64.03 29.86 -32.82
C ARG A 389 -63.11 29.70 -31.59
N PRO A 390 -62.04 28.89 -31.67
CA PRO A 390 -61.14 28.59 -30.55
C PRO A 390 -59.71 29.16 -30.72
N SER A 391 -58.88 28.94 -29.69
CA SER A 391 -57.41 28.72 -29.71
C SER A 391 -56.50 29.70 -30.48
N SER A 392 -55.50 30.28 -29.79
CA SER A 392 -54.31 30.84 -30.42
C SER A 392 -53.03 30.55 -29.62
N SER A 393 -52.21 29.65 -30.15
CA SER A 393 -50.81 29.47 -29.79
C SER A 393 -49.93 30.36 -30.68
N ARG A 394 -48.92 31.03 -30.13
CA ARG A 394 -47.81 31.61 -30.92
C ARG A 394 -46.46 31.07 -30.45
N GLN A 395 -45.61 30.80 -31.43
CA GLN A 395 -44.29 30.20 -31.29
C GLN A 395 -43.19 31.27 -31.11
N LEU A 396 -41.98 30.76 -30.85
CA LEU A 396 -40.68 31.42 -30.72
C LEU A 396 -40.33 32.39 -31.88
N PRO A 397 -39.18 33.08 -31.77
CA PRO A 397 -38.11 32.68 -32.68
C PRO A 397 -36.76 32.40 -32.01
N SER A 398 -36.04 31.43 -32.57
CA SER A 398 -34.65 31.07 -32.28
C SER A 398 -33.81 31.22 -33.56
N ASN A 399 -32.63 31.83 -33.50
CA ASN A 399 -31.49 31.83 -34.46
C ASN A 399 -30.58 33.05 -34.13
N LEU A 400 -29.24 33.09 -34.26
CA LEU A 400 -28.22 32.12 -34.69
C LEU A 400 -26.84 32.48 -34.06
N ARG A 401 -25.84 31.59 -34.26
CA ARG A 401 -24.42 31.65 -33.86
C ARG A 401 -23.69 32.96 -34.23
N ILE A 402 -22.56 33.29 -33.56
CA ILE A 402 -21.18 33.46 -34.15
C ILE A 402 -20.15 34.05 -33.14
N LEU A 403 -19.00 33.35 -32.98
CA LEU A 403 -17.62 33.77 -32.56
C LEU A 403 -17.42 34.68 -31.29
N GLN A 404 -16.43 34.51 -30.41
CA GLN A 404 -14.97 34.44 -30.61
C GLN A 404 -14.24 33.88 -29.35
N ASN A 405 -13.17 33.10 -29.56
CA ASN A 405 -11.98 33.11 -28.69
C ASN A 405 -10.98 34.14 -29.28
N PRO A 406 -10.09 34.74 -28.47
CA PRO A 406 -8.69 34.34 -28.63
C PRO A 406 -7.87 34.26 -27.32
N LEU A 407 -6.74 33.57 -27.43
CA LEU A 407 -5.67 33.42 -26.42
C LEU A 407 -4.79 34.68 -26.33
N SER A 408 -4.23 34.96 -25.15
CA SER A 408 -2.89 35.56 -24.91
C SER A 408 -2.58 35.42 -23.40
N SER A 409 -1.53 34.71 -22.98
CA SER A 409 -0.08 34.97 -23.13
C SER A 409 0.42 36.05 -22.14
N GLY A 410 1.38 35.69 -21.28
CA GLY A 410 1.88 36.59 -20.23
C GLY A 410 2.90 35.98 -19.25
N PHE A 411 4.09 35.60 -19.74
CA PHE A 411 5.40 35.66 -19.07
C PHE A 411 5.57 35.25 -17.57
N ASN A 412 6.48 34.31 -17.31
CA ASN A 412 7.85 34.73 -16.97
C ASN A 412 8.91 33.65 -17.30
N PRO A 413 10.08 34.02 -17.89
CA PRO A 413 11.24 33.14 -18.05
C PRO A 413 12.20 33.23 -16.83
N GLU A 414 13.30 32.49 -16.89
CA GLU A 414 14.34 32.32 -15.84
C GLU A 414 13.97 31.36 -14.71
N GLY A 415 14.23 30.07 -14.97
CA GLY A 415 14.27 28.98 -14.01
C GLY A 415 14.81 27.73 -14.72
N ILE A 416 15.69 26.97 -14.06
CA ILE A 416 16.23 25.71 -14.59
C ILE A 416 15.22 24.60 -14.29
N TYR A 417 14.88 23.77 -15.28
CA TYR A 417 13.93 22.67 -15.15
C TYR A 417 14.47 21.35 -15.74
N VAL A 418 14.01 20.23 -15.19
CA VAL A 418 14.53 18.86 -15.38
C VAL A 418 13.52 17.99 -16.13
#